data_AF-A0A843HB29-F1
#
_entry.id   AF-A0A843HB29-F1
#
_cell.length_a   1.000
_cell.length_b   1.000
_cell.length_c   1.000
_cell.angle_alpha   90.00
_cell.angle_beta   90.00
_cell.angle_gamma   90.00
#
_symmetry.space_group_name_H-M   'P 1'
#
loop_
_entity.id
_entity.type
_entity.pdbx_description
1 polymer ?
#
loop_
_entity_poly.entity_id
_entity_poly.type
_entity_poly.pdbx_seq_one_letter_code
_entity_poly.pdbx_strand_id
1 'polypeptide(L)'
;MSSKHKRTKACSISKKTKLIVYERDKGCCIFCGKIGLPEAHIIPRSHGGLGCEENIVTACRSCHDKLDNSPERKKMLFYAIQYLKGFYPEWKKEDFIFDKWRKDKAKKPFSYGNTATQVFFDEFVSEKKLKDKGEPPDGFRFL
;
A
#
# COMPACT_ATOMS: atom_id res chain seq x y z
N MET A 1 4.00 9.94 -25.22
CA MET A 1 4.30 9.83 -23.78
C MET A 1 5.28 8.68 -23.56
N SER A 2 6.43 8.94 -22.94
CA SER A 2 7.45 7.91 -22.69
C SER A 2 6.90 6.83 -21.73
N SER A 3 7.01 5.56 -22.14
CA SER A 3 6.57 4.43 -21.32
C SER A 3 7.42 4.35 -20.06
N LYS A 4 6.81 4.55 -18.87
CA LYS A 4 7.52 4.47 -17.59
C LYS A 4 8.24 3.12 -17.48
N HIS A 5 9.50 3.15 -17.03
CA HIS A 5 10.28 1.93 -16.78
C HIS A 5 9.53 0.96 -15.85
N LYS A 6 9.68 -0.35 -16.11
CA LYS A 6 8.96 -1.42 -15.37
C LYS A 6 9.06 -1.27 -13.85
N ARG A 7 10.26 -0.98 -13.33
CA ARG A 7 10.50 -0.70 -11.90
C ARG A 7 9.67 0.49 -11.41
N THR A 8 9.69 1.60 -12.15
CA THR A 8 8.94 2.82 -11.79
C THR A 8 7.44 2.54 -11.68
N LYS A 9 6.89 1.73 -12.60
CA LYS A 9 5.48 1.31 -12.55
C LYS A 9 5.20 0.39 -11.36
N ALA A 10 6.09 -0.55 -11.05
CA ALA A 10 5.91 -1.49 -9.95
C ALA A 10 6.02 -0.84 -8.55
N CYS A 11 6.93 0.14 -8.40
CA CYS A 11 7.11 0.86 -7.13
C CYS A 11 6.14 2.04 -6.96
N SER A 12 5.38 2.42 -7.99
CA SER A 12 4.36 3.47 -7.86
C SER A 12 3.10 2.95 -7.20
N ILE A 13 2.58 3.68 -6.22
CA ILE A 13 1.32 3.35 -5.55
C ILE A 13 0.18 3.66 -6.51
N SER A 14 -0.61 2.64 -6.86
CA SER A 14 -1.79 2.83 -7.70
C SER A 14 -2.91 3.53 -6.94
N LYS A 15 -3.86 4.17 -7.65
CA LYS A 15 -5.06 4.75 -7.01
C LYS A 15 -5.87 3.69 -6.26
N LYS A 16 -6.01 2.49 -6.85
CA LYS A 16 -6.66 1.34 -6.22
C LYS A 16 -6.00 0.99 -4.89
N THR A 17 -4.66 0.89 -4.88
CA THR A 17 -3.89 0.62 -3.65
C THR A 17 -4.08 1.71 -2.60
N LYS A 18 -4.08 3.00 -3.00
CA LYS A 18 -4.34 4.10 -2.05
C LYS A 18 -5.71 3.95 -1.37
N LEU A 19 -6.76 3.61 -2.13
CA LEU A 19 -8.11 3.41 -1.57
C LEU A 19 -8.14 2.23 -0.60
N ILE A 20 -7.59 1.08 -0.99
CA ILE A 20 -7.52 -0.12 -0.13
C ILE A 20 -6.82 0.19 1.20
N VAL A 21 -5.66 0.85 1.13
CA VAL A 21 -4.86 1.15 2.32
C VAL A 21 -5.55 2.20 3.19
N TYR A 22 -6.15 3.22 2.59
CA TYR A 22 -6.91 4.24 3.32
C TYR A 22 -8.08 3.62 4.08
N GLU A 23 -8.82 2.69 3.47
CA GLU A 23 -9.93 2.01 4.11
C GLU A 23 -9.45 1.05 5.22
N ARG A 24 -8.44 0.22 4.95
CA ARG A 24 -7.82 -0.68 5.95
C ARG A 24 -7.38 0.08 7.21
N ASP A 25 -6.73 1.22 7.01
CA ASP A 25 -6.17 2.05 8.09
C ASP A 25 -7.19 3.07 8.63
N LYS A 26 -8.44 3.04 8.15
CA LYS A 26 -9.54 3.94 8.53
C LYS A 26 -9.23 5.44 8.35
N GLY A 27 -8.43 5.76 7.34
CA GLY A 27 -7.96 7.12 7.06
C GLY A 27 -7.01 7.71 8.09
N CYS A 28 -6.54 6.89 9.04
CA CYS A 28 -5.74 7.32 10.17
C CYS A 28 -4.30 6.81 10.07
N CYS A 29 -3.38 7.63 10.56
CA CYS A 29 -1.98 7.28 10.73
C CYS A 29 -1.85 6.11 11.69
N ILE A 30 -1.25 5.01 11.25
CA ILE A 30 -1.10 3.81 12.08
C ILE A 30 -0.24 4.05 13.34
N PHE A 31 0.61 5.09 13.33
CA PHE A 31 1.55 5.39 14.40
C PHE A 31 0.98 6.31 15.49
N CYS A 32 0.08 7.24 15.14
CA CYS A 32 -0.38 8.28 16.05
C CYS A 32 -1.90 8.54 16.02
N GLY A 33 -2.65 7.85 15.18
CA GLY A 33 -4.11 7.95 15.10
C GLY A 33 -4.66 9.21 14.44
N LYS A 34 -3.84 10.22 14.14
CA LYS A 34 -4.25 11.43 13.39
C LYS A 34 -4.55 11.10 11.92
N ILE A 35 -5.31 11.93 11.24
CA ILE A 35 -5.57 11.81 9.80
C ILE A 35 -4.24 11.70 9.04
N GLY A 36 -4.16 10.75 8.09
CA GLY A 36 -2.97 10.49 7.30
C GLY A 36 -3.29 10.18 5.85
N LEU A 37 -2.23 9.97 5.06
CA LEU A 37 -2.33 9.60 3.66
C LEU A 37 -1.65 8.24 3.41
N PRO A 38 -2.20 7.41 2.51
CA PRO A 38 -1.72 6.06 2.20
C PRO A 38 -0.52 6.11 1.25
N GLU A 39 0.59 6.65 1.75
CA GLU A 39 1.77 6.98 0.93
C GLU A 39 3.09 6.47 1.51
N ALA A 40 3.08 5.97 2.75
CA ALA A 40 4.29 5.56 3.43
C ALA A 40 4.66 4.12 3.03
N HIS A 41 5.79 3.98 2.34
CA HIS A 41 6.40 2.70 2.01
C HIS A 41 7.16 2.11 3.20
N ILE A 42 6.83 0.87 3.60
CA ILE A 42 7.59 0.13 4.61
C ILE A 42 8.97 -0.27 4.05
N ILE A 43 8.98 -0.82 2.84
CA ILE A 43 10.18 -0.99 2.01
C ILE A 43 10.25 0.19 1.05
N PRO A 44 11.24 1.09 1.17
CA PRO A 44 11.32 2.30 0.35
C PRO A 44 11.42 2.00 -1.14
N ARG A 45 10.90 2.92 -1.97
CA ARG A 45 11.05 2.87 -3.44
C ARG A 45 12.52 2.82 -3.88
N SER A 46 13.42 3.48 -3.16
CA SER A 46 14.87 3.45 -3.43
C SER A 46 15.44 2.04 -3.35
N HIS A 47 14.88 1.19 -2.49
CA HIS A 47 15.24 -0.21 -2.30
C HIS A 47 14.36 -1.17 -3.13
N GLY A 48 13.57 -0.64 -4.07
CA GLY A 48 12.72 -1.45 -4.94
C GLY A 48 11.38 -1.86 -4.33
N GLY A 49 10.96 -1.29 -3.19
CA GLY A 49 9.67 -1.62 -2.59
C GLY A 49 8.50 -1.41 -3.53
N LEU A 50 7.60 -2.40 -3.60
CA LEU A 50 6.42 -2.39 -4.45
C LEU A 50 5.36 -1.40 -3.92
N GLY A 51 4.56 -0.84 -4.83
CA GLY A 51 3.43 0.02 -4.51
C GLY A 51 2.13 -0.77 -4.27
N CYS A 52 2.19 -1.84 -3.48
CA CYS A 52 1.06 -2.72 -3.12
C CYS A 52 0.62 -2.50 -1.67
N GLU A 53 -0.61 -2.88 -1.34
CA GLU A 53 -1.25 -2.65 -0.05
C GLU A 53 -0.47 -3.26 1.13
N GLU A 54 0.24 -4.37 0.92
CA GLU A 54 1.04 -5.03 1.94
C GLU A 54 2.36 -4.29 2.23
N ASN A 55 2.76 -3.32 1.41
CA ASN A 55 3.96 -2.52 1.61
C ASN A 55 3.67 -1.04 1.88
N ILE A 56 2.41 -0.61 1.80
CA ILE A 56 1.99 0.77 2.03
C ILE A 56 1.13 0.86 3.29
N VAL A 57 1.38 1.89 4.09
CA VAL A 57 0.57 2.26 5.25
C VAL A 57 0.16 3.73 5.18
N THR A 58 -0.93 4.04 5.87
CA THR A 58 -1.40 5.40 6.09
C THR A 58 -0.57 6.03 7.20
N ALA A 59 0.06 7.17 6.88
CA ALA A 59 0.84 7.94 7.83
C ALA A 59 0.54 9.43 7.67
N CYS A 60 0.52 10.17 8.78
CA CYS A 60 0.54 11.63 8.72
C CYS A 60 1.94 12.12 8.34
N ARG A 61 2.06 13.35 7.83
CA ARG A 61 3.33 13.90 7.33
C ARG A 61 4.47 13.79 8.36
N SER A 62 4.21 14.18 9.60
CA SER A 62 5.21 14.12 10.68
C SER A 62 5.72 12.70 10.98
N CYS A 63 4.83 11.70 11.00
CA CYS A 63 5.23 10.31 11.23
C CYS A 63 5.92 9.71 10.00
N HIS A 64 5.49 10.09 8.79
CA HIS A 64 6.15 9.67 7.55
C HIS A 64 7.60 10.21 7.50
N ASP A 65 7.80 11.49 7.82
CA ASP A 65 9.14 12.09 7.84
C ASP A 65 10.04 11.44 8.91
N LYS A 66 9.47 11.08 10.08
CA LYS A 66 10.20 10.31 11.12
C LYS A 66 10.54 8.91 10.64
N LEU A 67 9.62 8.21 9.98
CA LEU A 67 9.87 6.89 9.44
C LEU A 67 11.07 6.92 8.49
N ASP A 68 11.19 7.95 7.66
CA ASP A 68 12.25 8.07 6.66
C ASP A 68 13.58 8.59 7.20
N ASN A 69 13.55 9.60 8.09
CA ASN A 69 14.74 10.40 8.39
C ASN A 69 15.19 10.36 9.86
N SER A 70 14.60 9.51 10.69
CA SER A 70 14.91 9.47 12.14
C SER A 70 15.58 8.15 12.58
N PRO A 71 16.33 8.15 13.71
CA PRO A 71 16.86 6.92 14.30
C PRO A 71 15.76 5.98 14.81
N GLU A 72 14.54 6.49 15.03
CA GLU A 72 13.38 5.69 15.45
C GLU A 72 12.86 4.75 14.35
N ARG A 73 13.35 4.91 13.10
CA ARG A 73 12.95 4.13 11.93
C ARG A 73 12.85 2.64 12.21
N LYS A 74 13.84 2.04 12.89
CA LYS A 74 13.82 0.59 13.18
C LYS A 74 12.61 0.17 14.02
N LYS A 75 12.30 0.95 15.07
CA LYS A 75 11.16 0.71 15.96
C LYS A 75 9.83 0.94 15.22
N MET A 76 9.75 2.00 14.41
CA MET A 76 8.57 2.28 13.60
C MET A 76 8.31 1.21 12.54
N LEU A 77 9.36 0.74 11.86
CA LEU A 77 9.25 -0.37 10.91
C LEU A 77 8.81 -1.66 11.59
N PHE A 78 9.36 -1.98 12.77
CA PHE A 78 8.92 -3.14 13.54
C PHE A 78 7.41 -3.05 13.83
N TYR A 79 6.95 -1.92 14.37
CA TYR A 79 5.52 -1.70 14.63
C TYR A 79 4.67 -1.85 13.36
N ALA A 80 5.07 -1.21 12.26
CA ALA A 80 4.33 -1.26 11.00
C ALA A 80 4.26 -2.68 10.41
N ILE A 81 5.32 -3.47 10.54
CA ILE A 81 5.33 -4.88 10.11
C ILE A 81 4.38 -5.71 10.98
N GLN A 82 4.37 -5.52 12.30
CA GLN A 82 3.41 -6.22 13.17
C GLN A 82 1.96 -5.83 12.86
N TYR A 83 1.72 -4.55 12.60
CA TYR A 83 0.42 -4.06 12.15
C TYR A 83 -0.03 -4.75 10.87
N LEU A 84 0.83 -4.78 9.84
CA LEU A 84 0.53 -5.45 8.57
C LEU A 84 0.33 -6.95 8.73
N LYS A 85 1.08 -7.63 9.61
CA LYS A 85 0.90 -9.05 9.91
C LYS A 85 -0.46 -9.38 10.52
N GLY A 86 -1.13 -8.41 11.15
CA GLY A 86 -2.52 -8.57 11.60
C GLY A 86 -3.50 -8.79 10.44
N PHE A 87 -3.20 -8.27 9.25
CA PHE A 87 -4.01 -8.45 8.03
C PHE A 87 -3.42 -9.51 7.08
N TYR A 88 -2.09 -9.63 7.06
CA TYR A 88 -1.33 -10.50 6.16
C TYR A 88 -0.38 -11.40 6.99
N PRO A 89 -0.87 -12.51 7.58
CA PRO A 89 -0.06 -13.33 8.49
C PRO A 89 1.24 -13.86 7.87
N GLU A 90 1.21 -14.17 6.57
CA GLU A 90 2.35 -14.69 5.80
C GLU A 90 3.28 -13.59 5.24
N TRP A 91 3.22 -12.37 5.78
CA TRP A 91 4.02 -11.25 5.30
C TRP A 91 5.53 -11.52 5.40
N LYS A 92 6.21 -11.49 4.25
CA LYS A 92 7.67 -11.64 4.11
C LYS A 92 8.23 -10.50 3.29
N LYS A 93 9.31 -9.89 3.77
CA LYS A 93 9.90 -8.67 3.17
C LYS A 93 10.29 -8.89 1.71
N GLU A 94 10.81 -10.06 1.39
CA GLU A 94 11.36 -10.42 0.08
C GLU A 94 10.28 -10.44 -1.01
N ASP A 95 9.03 -10.70 -0.63
CA ASP A 95 7.89 -10.74 -1.57
C ASP A 95 7.59 -9.36 -2.14
N PHE A 96 7.92 -8.29 -1.40
CA PHE A 96 7.54 -6.91 -1.73
C PHE A 96 8.69 -6.06 -2.29
N ILE A 97 9.76 -6.70 -2.74
CA ILE A 97 10.88 -6.06 -3.44
C ILE A 97 10.77 -6.36 -4.94
N PHE A 98 10.86 -5.32 -5.77
CA PHE A 98 10.89 -5.44 -7.22
C PHE A 98 12.14 -6.20 -7.67
N ASP A 99 11.91 -7.31 -8.35
CA ASP A 99 12.92 -8.08 -9.04
C ASP A 99 12.51 -8.24 -10.51
N LYS A 100 13.40 -7.82 -11.41
CA LYS A 100 13.20 -7.90 -12.87
C LYS A 100 13.20 -9.35 -13.37
N TRP A 101 13.91 -10.24 -12.68
CA TRP A 101 14.21 -11.60 -13.12
C TRP A 101 13.39 -12.66 -12.40
N ARG A 102 12.64 -12.28 -11.37
CA ARG A 102 11.71 -13.15 -10.65
C ARG A 102 10.72 -13.78 -11.65
N LYS A 103 10.80 -15.10 -11.80
CA LYS A 103 10.01 -15.90 -12.78
C LYS A 103 8.64 -16.27 -12.21
N ASP A 104 8.59 -16.42 -10.90
CA ASP A 104 7.41 -16.45 -10.06
C ASP A 104 6.68 -15.11 -10.21
N LYS A 105 5.64 -15.10 -11.05
CA LYS A 105 4.71 -13.96 -11.15
C LYS A 105 4.36 -13.55 -9.72
N ALA A 106 4.55 -12.26 -9.40
CA ALA A 106 4.24 -11.66 -8.10
C ALA A 106 3.03 -12.39 -7.51
N LYS A 107 3.21 -12.98 -6.31
CA LYS A 107 2.16 -13.75 -5.64
C LYS A 107 0.85 -13.00 -5.85
N LYS A 108 -0.17 -13.70 -6.37
CA LYS A 108 -1.52 -13.13 -6.52
C LYS A 108 -1.83 -12.38 -5.22
N PRO A 109 -2.39 -11.16 -5.26
CA PRO A 109 -2.74 -10.43 -4.05
C PRO A 109 -3.45 -11.43 -3.15
N PHE A 110 -2.89 -11.63 -1.95
CA PHE A 110 -3.43 -12.61 -1.02
C PHE A 110 -4.87 -12.19 -0.77
N SER A 111 -5.82 -12.99 -1.27
CA SER A 111 -7.24 -12.74 -1.10
C SER A 111 -7.47 -12.54 0.39
N TYR A 112 -8.06 -11.42 0.78
CA TYR A 112 -8.41 -11.16 2.16
C TYR A 112 -9.14 -12.41 2.66
N GLY A 113 -8.50 -13.14 3.59
CA GLY A 113 -9.05 -14.36 4.14
C GLY A 113 -10.29 -13.99 4.92
N ASN A 114 -11.43 -14.06 4.23
CA ASN A 114 -12.83 -14.21 4.65
C ASN A 114 -13.70 -13.87 3.43
N THR A 115 -14.48 -14.84 2.96
CA THR A 115 -15.31 -14.74 1.74
C THR A 115 -16.30 -13.58 1.77
N ALA A 116 -16.75 -13.12 2.95
CA ALA A 116 -17.67 -11.99 3.08
C ALA A 116 -17.04 -10.62 2.72
N THR A 117 -15.78 -10.39 3.09
CA THR A 117 -15.07 -9.14 2.78
C THR A 117 -14.61 -9.06 1.32
N GLN A 118 -14.30 -10.20 0.71
CA GLN A 118 -13.97 -10.26 -0.71
C GLN A 118 -15.20 -9.96 -1.58
N VAL A 119 -16.38 -10.46 -1.21
CA VAL A 119 -17.64 -10.17 -1.94
C VAL A 119 -18.03 -8.71 -1.78
N PHE A 120 -17.96 -8.14 -0.56
CA PHE A 120 -18.23 -6.71 -0.35
C PHE A 120 -17.26 -5.81 -1.13
N PHE A 121 -15.97 -6.18 -1.18
CA PHE A 121 -14.97 -5.39 -1.90
C PHE A 121 -15.08 -5.56 -3.43
N ASP A 122 -15.34 -6.76 -3.94
CA ASP A 122 -15.56 -6.98 -5.37
C ASP A 122 -16.85 -6.32 -5.85
N GLU A 123 -17.90 -6.32 -5.03
CA GLU A 123 -19.15 -5.58 -5.25
C GLU A 123 -18.91 -4.06 -5.20
N PHE A 124 -18.17 -3.55 -4.21
CA PHE A 124 -17.79 -2.15 -4.10
C PHE A 124 -16.91 -1.66 -5.27
N VAL A 125 -15.91 -2.44 -5.68
CA VAL A 125 -15.06 -2.14 -6.84
C VAL A 125 -15.84 -2.20 -8.15
N SER A 126 -16.82 -3.11 -8.24
CA SER A 126 -17.77 -3.22 -9.35
C SER A 126 -18.70 -2.01 -9.43
N GLU A 127 -19.33 -1.62 -8.30
CA GLU A 127 -20.24 -0.47 -8.18
C GLU A 127 -19.54 0.85 -8.46
N LYS A 128 -18.26 1.00 -8.08
CA LYS A 128 -17.47 2.21 -8.32
C LYS A 128 -16.82 2.29 -9.71
N LYS A 129 -17.07 1.34 -10.64
CA LYS A 129 -16.49 1.30 -12.00
C LYS A 129 -15.00 1.65 -12.02
N LEU A 130 -14.21 1.13 -11.08
CA LEU A 130 -12.75 1.32 -11.08
C LEU A 130 -12.13 0.39 -12.14
N LYS A 131 -12.36 0.73 -13.42
CA LYS A 131 -11.51 0.25 -14.51
C LYS A 131 -10.12 0.85 -14.27
N ASP A 132 -9.06 0.10 -14.54
CA ASP A 132 -7.65 0.51 -14.46
C ASP A 132 -7.25 1.72 -15.35
N LYS A 133 -8.22 2.53 -15.80
CA LYS A 133 -8.04 3.79 -16.53
C LYS A 133 -8.27 4.92 -15.55
N GLY A 134 -7.15 5.45 -15.06
CA GLY A 134 -7.15 6.37 -13.94
C GLY A 134 -7.87 7.68 -14.20
N GLU A 135 -8.96 7.90 -13.47
CA GLU A 135 -9.45 9.19 -13.00
C GLU A 135 -10.17 8.93 -11.67
N PRO A 136 -9.93 9.75 -10.62
CA PRO A 136 -10.63 9.57 -9.35
C PRO A 136 -12.12 9.91 -9.55
N PRO A 137 -13.04 9.31 -8.77
CA PRO A 137 -14.43 9.73 -8.77
C PRO A 137 -14.54 11.19 -8.38
N ASP A 138 -15.41 11.94 -9.06
CA ASP A 138 -15.65 13.36 -8.78
C ASP A 138 -15.97 13.57 -7.30
N GLY A 139 -15.20 14.45 -6.65
CA GLY A 139 -15.27 14.72 -5.21
C GLY A 139 -14.12 14.12 -4.38
N PHE A 140 -13.33 13.18 -4.91
CA PHE A 140 -12.16 12.63 -4.20
C PHE A 140 -10.87 13.39 -4.60
N ARG A 141 -10.71 14.61 -4.07
CA ARG A 141 -9.47 15.39 -4.20
C ARG A 141 -8.51 14.94 -3.10
N PHE A 142 -7.42 14.28 -3.45
CA PHE A 142 -6.26 14.18 -2.56
C PHE A 142 -5.75 15.61 -2.37
N LEU A 143 -5.90 16.16 -1.17
CA LEU A 143 -5.33 17.45 -0.77
C LEU A 143 -3.81 17.43 -0.93
#